data_AF-A0A2E6YBS3-F1
#
_entry.id   AF-A0A2E6YBS3-F1
#
_cell.length_a   1.000
_cell.length_b   1.000
_cell.length_c   1.000
_cell.angle_alpha   90.00
_cell.angle_beta   90.00
_cell.angle_gamma   90.00
#
_symmetry.space_group_name_H-M   'P 1'
#
loop_
_entity.id
_entity.type
_entity.pdbx_description
1 polymer ?
#
loop_
_entity_poly.entity_id
_entity_poly.type
_entity_poly.pdbx_seq_one_letter_code
_entity_poly.pdbx_strand_id
1 'polypeptide(L)'
;MILICLILVLVGVGLYLWLKKTPEQQGDMTISPNRKAELRNYFRIARDVLGDEILKSSNETMSFCKSLRNEVFGAGHGPDVDEDMEFVKKLILAVGKHYELEMPRLKVKYSWLDDGKAAHVFMLNGIWYIEVDDRYYGDDLRLMTIIAHEMSHVVLGSKDINLEPTLRNEELTDAVAVLAGFGKIFHEVCFSKEYVESGPDDPTLVRTRTMGYLKREDIEFLLAVKANITAGYSTERWSSIRPDDSGNMACFACSAAIKVPAHQGTYRVKCSICGDIQRVRFGPIYAGESKLLLSAENMFMQPILRLGDRLRPVKKASVPRSNKSP
;
A
#
# COMPACT_ATOMS: atom_id res chain seq x y z
N MET A 1 18.92 19.02 31.32
CA MET A 1 18.29 17.87 32.00
C MET A 1 16.77 17.83 31.83
N ILE A 2 16.04 18.92 32.08
CA ILE A 2 14.55 18.95 32.03
C ILE A 2 13.99 18.48 30.67
N LEU A 3 14.60 18.89 29.55
CA LEU A 3 14.16 18.49 28.20
C LEU A 3 14.31 16.98 27.92
N ILE A 4 15.35 16.34 28.47
CA ILE A 4 15.60 14.90 28.29
C ILE A 4 14.58 14.09 29.09
N CYS A 5 14.26 14.53 30.31
CA CYS A 5 13.20 13.91 31.12
C CYS A 5 11.82 14.04 30.44
N LEU A 6 11.51 15.18 29.83
CA LEU A 6 10.25 15.38 29.10
C LEU A 6 10.11 14.46 27.89
N ILE A 7 11.19 14.27 27.12
CA ILE A 7 11.21 13.32 25.99
C ILE A 7 11.01 11.89 26.50
N LEU A 8 11.70 11.49 27.58
CA LEU A 8 11.57 10.15 28.15
C LEU A 8 10.17 9.89 28.71
N VAL A 9 9.53 10.88 29.32
CA VAL A 9 8.14 10.79 29.80
C VAL A 9 7.17 10.70 28.63
N LEU A 10 7.34 11.50 27.57
CA LEU A 10 6.46 11.42 26.39
C LEU A 10 6.61 10.08 25.64
N VAL A 11 7.83 9.57 25.52
CA VAL A 11 8.10 8.23 24.96
C VAL A 11 7.51 7.15 25.86
N GLY A 12 7.66 7.28 27.19
CA GLY A 12 7.11 6.34 28.17
C GLY A 12 5.58 6.33 28.20
N VAL A 13 4.93 7.49 28.10
CA VAL A 13 3.47 7.62 28.04
C VAL A 13 2.94 7.12 26.70
N GLY A 14 3.63 7.40 25.58
CA GLY A 14 3.29 6.84 24.28
C GLY A 14 3.39 5.31 24.26
N LEU A 15 4.44 4.75 24.86
CA LEU A 15 4.63 3.29 25.00
C LEU A 15 3.59 2.67 25.94
N TYR A 16 3.26 3.35 27.05
CA TYR A 16 2.29 2.89 28.03
C TYR A 16 0.86 2.90 27.47
N LEU A 17 0.45 3.95 26.75
CA LEU A 17 -0.85 4.01 26.08
C LEU A 17 -0.95 2.98 24.95
N TRP A 18 0.16 2.67 24.28
CA TRP A 18 0.22 1.63 23.25
C TRP A 18 0.11 0.22 23.84
N LEU A 19 0.79 -0.06 24.96
CA LEU A 19 0.70 -1.33 25.69
C LEU A 19 -0.67 -1.56 26.33
N LYS A 20 -1.45 -0.48 26.54
CA LYS A 20 -2.79 -0.54 27.13
C LYS A 20 -3.92 -0.65 26.11
N LYS A 21 -3.62 -0.73 24.80
CA LYS A 21 -4.63 -1.17 23.83
C LYS A 21 -5.08 -2.57 24.23
N THR A 22 -6.38 -2.73 24.46
CA THR A 22 -6.96 -4.03 24.77
C THR A 22 -6.73 -4.99 23.61
N PRO A 23 -6.68 -6.32 23.85
CA PRO A 23 -6.58 -7.33 22.79
C PRO A 23 -7.70 -7.22 21.74
N GLU A 24 -8.83 -6.60 22.06
CA GLU A 24 -9.91 -6.27 21.11
C GLU A 24 -9.55 -5.13 20.14
N GLN A 25 -8.59 -4.26 20.48
CA GLN A 25 -8.05 -3.20 19.60
C GLN A 25 -6.71 -3.56 18.95
N GLN A 26 -6.04 -4.57 19.48
CA GLN A 26 -4.96 -5.33 18.85
C GLN A 26 -5.53 -6.66 18.36
N GLY A 27 -6.64 -6.60 17.62
CA GLY A 27 -7.28 -7.78 17.08
C GLY A 27 -6.21 -8.67 16.48
N ASP A 28 -6.13 -9.90 16.99
CA ASP A 28 -5.34 -10.98 16.44
C ASP A 28 -5.94 -11.31 15.06
N MET A 29 -5.70 -10.40 14.10
CA MET A 29 -6.19 -10.40 12.73
C MET A 29 -5.33 -11.41 11.96
N THR A 30 -5.48 -12.67 12.31
CA THR A 30 -4.78 -13.77 11.66
C THR A 30 -5.47 -14.04 10.33
N ILE A 31 -4.96 -13.43 9.26
CA ILE A 31 -5.31 -13.82 7.89
C ILE A 31 -5.09 -15.33 7.78
N SER A 32 -6.15 -16.05 7.40
CA SER A 32 -6.11 -17.51 7.32
C SER A 32 -5.01 -17.97 6.34
N PRO A 33 -4.42 -19.16 6.54
CA PRO A 33 -3.40 -19.68 5.62
C PRO A 33 -3.86 -19.73 4.15
N ASN A 34 -5.14 -20.05 3.93
CA ASN A 34 -5.75 -20.08 2.60
C ASN A 34 -5.85 -18.67 2.00
N ARG A 35 -6.27 -17.66 2.78
CA ARG A 35 -6.32 -16.28 2.30
C ARG A 35 -4.93 -15.73 2.02
N LYS A 36 -3.93 -16.02 2.85
CA LYS A 36 -2.52 -15.70 2.56
C LYS A 36 -2.03 -16.35 1.25
N ALA A 37 -2.44 -17.58 0.97
CA ALA A 37 -2.11 -18.25 -0.30
C ALA A 37 -2.74 -17.52 -1.51
N GLU A 38 -3.99 -17.07 -1.38
CA GLU A 38 -4.66 -16.30 -2.42
C GLU A 38 -4.02 -14.91 -2.63
N LEU A 39 -3.75 -14.15 -1.57
CA LEU A 39 -3.06 -12.86 -1.67
C LEU A 39 -1.66 -12.99 -2.29
N ARG A 40 -0.95 -14.11 -2.03
CA ARG A 40 0.32 -14.41 -2.70
C ARG A 40 0.12 -14.68 -4.19
N ASN A 41 -0.98 -15.31 -4.59
CA ASN A 41 -1.30 -15.47 -6.00
C ASN A 41 -1.63 -14.13 -6.66
N TYR A 42 -2.39 -13.25 -6.00
CA TYR A 42 -2.62 -11.89 -6.48
C TYR A 42 -1.32 -11.11 -6.61
N PHE A 43 -0.45 -11.16 -5.59
CA PHE A 43 0.86 -10.53 -5.64
C PHE A 43 1.73 -11.07 -6.80
N ARG A 44 1.71 -12.38 -7.07
CA ARG A 44 2.43 -12.97 -8.21
C ARG A 44 1.94 -12.37 -9.54
N ILE A 45 0.63 -12.33 -9.74
CA ILE A 45 0.02 -11.75 -10.95
C ILE A 45 0.35 -10.26 -11.04
N ALA A 46 0.20 -9.51 -9.95
CA ALA A 46 0.53 -8.10 -9.88
C ALA A 46 2.01 -7.84 -10.22
N ARG A 47 2.93 -8.67 -9.73
CA ARG A 47 4.35 -8.58 -10.10
C ARG A 47 4.58 -8.81 -11.60
N ASP A 48 3.90 -9.79 -12.18
CA ASP A 48 4.04 -10.11 -13.60
C ASP A 48 3.54 -8.96 -14.49
N VAL A 49 2.52 -8.20 -14.06
CA VAL A 49 1.99 -7.05 -14.82
C VAL A 49 2.67 -5.72 -14.52
N LEU A 50 3.05 -5.45 -13.27
CA LEU A 50 3.68 -4.18 -12.85
C LEU A 50 5.19 -4.17 -13.07
N GLY A 51 5.85 -5.33 -13.03
CA GLY A 51 7.30 -5.41 -13.04
C GLY A 51 7.97 -4.96 -11.73
N ASP A 52 9.28 -5.18 -11.67
CA ASP A 52 10.07 -5.00 -10.44
C ASP A 52 10.29 -3.53 -10.07
N GLU A 53 10.33 -2.61 -11.04
CA GLU A 53 10.57 -1.18 -10.80
C GLU A 53 9.40 -0.54 -10.03
N ILE A 54 8.17 -0.76 -10.49
CA ILE A 54 6.95 -0.29 -9.81
C ILE A 54 6.79 -0.94 -8.45
N LEU A 55 7.09 -2.23 -8.30
CA LEU A 55 7.02 -2.87 -6.99
C LEU A 55 7.98 -2.26 -5.97
N LYS A 56 9.18 -1.86 -6.42
CA LYS A 56 10.19 -1.21 -5.58
C LYS A 56 9.97 0.29 -5.40
N SER A 57 9.05 0.90 -6.16
CA SER A 57 8.71 2.32 -6.01
C SER A 57 8.18 2.64 -4.61
N SER A 58 8.30 3.90 -4.21
CA SER A 58 7.70 4.40 -2.97
C SER A 58 6.17 4.36 -3.06
N ASN A 59 5.51 4.19 -1.92
CA ASN A 59 4.06 4.39 -1.86
C ASN A 59 3.73 5.86 -2.13
N GLU A 60 2.68 6.07 -2.92
CA GLU A 60 2.07 7.37 -3.09
C GLU A 60 1.45 7.85 -1.78
N THR A 61 1.50 9.15 -1.56
CA THR A 61 1.05 9.79 -0.32
C THR A 61 -0.02 10.83 -0.61
N MET A 62 -0.72 11.25 0.45
CA MET A 62 -1.68 12.36 0.38
C MET A 62 -1.10 13.67 -0.17
N SER A 63 0.22 13.87 -0.11
CA SER A 63 0.85 15.04 -0.73
C SER A 63 0.84 14.99 -2.26
N PHE A 64 0.82 13.79 -2.87
CA PHE A 64 0.70 13.63 -4.32
C PHE A 64 -0.65 14.16 -4.81
N CYS A 65 -1.78 13.70 -4.24
CA CYS A 65 -3.12 14.19 -4.60
C CYS A 65 -3.24 15.71 -4.47
N LYS A 66 -2.76 16.27 -3.35
CA LYS A 66 -2.78 17.72 -3.10
C LYS A 66 -1.92 18.49 -4.08
N SER A 67 -0.74 17.97 -4.43
CA SER A 67 0.15 18.60 -5.40
C SER A 67 -0.48 18.62 -6.79
N LEU A 68 -1.09 17.50 -7.19
CA LEU A 68 -1.81 17.40 -8.46
C LEU A 68 -2.99 18.38 -8.48
N ARG A 69 -3.80 18.45 -7.42
CA ARG A 69 -4.90 19.40 -7.33
C ARG A 69 -4.42 20.84 -7.50
N ASN A 70 -3.38 21.24 -6.78
CA ASN A 70 -2.82 22.59 -6.89
C ASN A 70 -2.29 22.89 -8.30
N GLU A 71 -1.80 21.89 -9.05
CA GLU A 71 -1.39 22.05 -10.45
C GLU A 71 -2.59 22.28 -11.38
N VAL A 72 -3.74 21.66 -11.09
CA VAL A 72 -4.95 21.79 -11.94
C VAL A 72 -5.68 23.10 -11.69
N PHE A 73 -5.94 23.44 -10.42
CA PHE A 73 -6.83 24.53 -10.05
C PHE A 73 -6.10 25.77 -9.49
N GLY A 74 -4.80 25.68 -9.22
CA GLY A 74 -4.11 26.67 -8.39
C GLY A 74 -4.45 26.53 -6.91
N ALA A 75 -3.69 27.21 -6.03
CA ALA A 75 -3.91 27.14 -4.59
C ALA A 75 -5.19 27.91 -4.21
N GLY A 76 -6.19 27.23 -3.63
CA GLY A 76 -7.35 27.86 -2.99
C GLY A 76 -8.59 28.10 -3.86
N HIS A 77 -8.70 27.47 -5.04
CA HIS A 77 -9.95 27.43 -5.81
C HIS A 77 -10.74 26.15 -5.52
N GLY A 78 -12.06 26.29 -5.32
CA GLY A 78 -13.00 25.17 -5.30
C GLY A 78 -13.50 24.88 -6.72
N PRO A 79 -13.71 23.61 -7.11
CA PRO A 79 -13.92 23.24 -8.51
C PRO A 79 -15.32 23.61 -9.01
N ASP A 80 -15.39 24.19 -10.21
CA ASP A 80 -16.55 24.05 -11.11
C ASP A 80 -16.51 22.68 -11.83
N VAL A 81 -17.65 22.18 -12.31
CA VAL A 81 -17.81 20.81 -12.80
C VAL A 81 -16.87 20.48 -13.96
N ASP A 82 -16.69 21.44 -14.86
CA ASP A 82 -15.76 21.32 -15.98
C ASP A 82 -14.29 21.23 -15.53
N GLU A 83 -13.94 21.89 -14.43
CA GLU A 83 -12.59 21.89 -13.89
C GLU A 83 -12.25 20.55 -13.18
N ASP A 84 -13.24 19.91 -12.54
CA ASP A 84 -13.07 18.59 -11.92
C ASP A 84 -12.87 17.48 -12.96
N MET A 85 -13.52 17.58 -14.12
CA MET A 85 -13.26 16.66 -15.23
C MET A 85 -11.82 16.78 -15.74
N GLU A 86 -11.25 17.99 -15.79
CA GLU A 86 -9.83 18.18 -16.10
C GLU A 86 -8.91 17.58 -15.02
N PHE A 87 -9.29 17.68 -13.75
CA PHE A 87 -8.59 16.98 -12.67
C PHE A 87 -8.61 15.47 -12.87
N VAL A 88 -9.77 14.86 -13.13
CA VAL A 88 -9.88 13.41 -13.38
C VAL A 88 -9.03 12.99 -14.58
N LYS A 89 -9.02 13.75 -15.68
CA LYS A 89 -8.16 13.46 -16.84
C LYS A 89 -6.68 13.50 -16.47
N LYS A 90 -6.23 14.54 -15.76
CA LYS A 90 -4.84 14.65 -15.30
C LYS A 90 -4.48 13.55 -14.31
N LEU A 91 -5.41 13.18 -13.44
CA LEU A 91 -5.27 12.08 -12.49
C LEU A 91 -5.09 10.75 -13.20
N ILE A 92 -5.91 10.44 -14.22
CA ILE A 92 -5.75 9.25 -15.06
C ILE A 92 -4.37 9.23 -15.73
N LEU A 93 -3.92 10.36 -16.29
CA LEU A 93 -2.60 10.45 -16.92
C LEU A 93 -1.46 10.24 -15.91
N ALA A 94 -1.59 10.82 -14.72
CA ALA A 94 -0.59 10.70 -13.66
C ALA A 94 -0.51 9.26 -13.13
N VAL A 95 -1.66 8.63 -12.89
CA VAL A 95 -1.77 7.23 -12.47
C VAL A 95 -1.28 6.29 -13.58
N GLY A 96 -1.67 6.51 -14.83
CA GLY A 96 -1.19 5.73 -15.97
C GLY A 96 0.33 5.81 -16.15
N LYS A 97 0.92 7.01 -15.98
CA LYS A 97 2.37 7.20 -15.95
C LYS A 97 3.02 6.47 -14.78
N HIS A 98 2.40 6.47 -13.61
CA HIS A 98 2.88 5.73 -12.43
C HIS A 98 2.88 4.21 -12.66
N TYR A 99 1.88 3.71 -13.39
CA TYR A 99 1.84 2.32 -13.85
C TYR A 99 2.81 2.02 -15.02
N GLU A 100 3.58 3.01 -15.50
CA GLU A 100 4.41 2.92 -16.71
C GLU A 100 3.62 2.40 -17.93
N LEU A 101 2.33 2.73 -18.00
CA LEU A 101 1.43 2.25 -19.02
C LEU A 101 1.64 3.03 -20.32
N GLU A 102 1.80 2.31 -21.44
CA GLU A 102 1.57 2.90 -22.76
C GLU A 102 0.07 3.23 -22.87
N MET A 103 -0.26 4.52 -22.72
CA MET A 103 -1.63 4.96 -22.53
C MET A 103 -2.52 4.51 -23.70
N PRO A 104 -3.53 3.65 -23.44
CA PRO A 104 -4.44 3.23 -24.47
C PRO A 104 -5.43 4.36 -24.77
N ARG A 105 -6.22 4.19 -25.84
CA ARG A 105 -7.34 5.08 -26.12
C ARG A 105 -8.35 4.96 -24.98
N LEU A 106 -8.56 6.06 -24.26
CA LEU A 106 -9.40 6.09 -23.07
C LEU A 106 -10.36 7.27 -23.13
N LYS A 107 -11.60 7.04 -22.68
CA LYS A 107 -12.61 8.07 -22.43
C LYS A 107 -13.05 7.99 -20.98
N VAL A 108 -13.22 9.15 -20.35
CA VAL A 108 -13.72 9.27 -18.99
C VAL A 108 -14.90 10.23 -18.95
N LYS A 109 -15.88 9.94 -18.09
CA LYS A 109 -16.98 10.85 -17.78
C LYS A 109 -17.51 10.59 -16.37
N TYR A 110 -18.22 11.57 -15.83
CA TYR A 110 -19.12 11.34 -14.71
C TYR A 110 -20.44 10.76 -15.21
N SER A 111 -21.07 9.88 -14.43
CA SER A 111 -22.37 9.30 -14.72
C SER A 111 -23.05 8.90 -13.41
N TRP A 112 -24.37 8.99 -13.35
CA TRP A 112 -25.13 8.43 -12.23
C TRP A 112 -25.11 6.89 -12.34
N LEU A 113 -24.60 6.18 -11.33
CA LEU A 113 -24.55 4.71 -11.32
C LEU A 113 -25.56 4.14 -10.29
N ASP A 114 -26.57 3.43 -10.79
CA ASP A 114 -27.73 2.97 -10.00
C ASP A 114 -27.44 1.84 -9.00
N ASP A 115 -26.29 1.17 -9.11
CA ASP A 115 -25.95 -0.05 -8.36
C ASP A 115 -25.01 0.19 -7.17
N GLY A 116 -24.82 1.45 -6.78
CA GLY A 116 -23.95 1.83 -5.67
C GLY A 116 -22.46 1.71 -5.96
N LYS A 117 -22.05 1.31 -7.19
CA LYS A 117 -20.65 1.30 -7.61
C LYS A 117 -20.04 2.69 -7.56
N ALA A 118 -18.72 2.74 -7.36
CA ALA A 118 -17.98 3.99 -7.36
C ALA A 118 -17.55 4.42 -8.77
N ALA A 119 -17.28 3.43 -9.62
CA ALA A 119 -17.02 3.59 -11.02
C ALA A 119 -17.27 2.27 -11.77
N HIS A 120 -17.18 2.34 -13.09
CA HIS A 120 -17.27 1.21 -13.99
C HIS A 120 -16.28 1.38 -15.14
N VAL A 121 -15.46 0.37 -15.38
CA VAL A 121 -14.53 0.30 -16.51
C VAL A 121 -14.91 -0.81 -17.47
N PHE A 122 -14.87 -0.49 -18.76
CA PHE A 122 -15.13 -1.46 -19.83
C PHE A 122 -14.43 -1.06 -21.12
N MET A 123 -14.31 -2.03 -22.02
CA MET A 123 -13.75 -1.80 -23.36
C MET A 123 -14.85 -1.92 -24.41
N LEU A 124 -14.92 -0.94 -25.31
CA LEU A 124 -15.82 -0.94 -26.46
C LEU A 124 -15.06 -0.47 -27.70
N ASN A 125 -15.04 -1.30 -28.75
CA ASN A 125 -14.38 -0.99 -30.04
C ASN A 125 -12.91 -0.55 -29.88
N GLY A 126 -12.15 -1.20 -28.98
CA GLY A 126 -10.75 -0.88 -28.72
C GLY A 126 -10.50 0.44 -27.99
N ILE A 127 -11.53 1.00 -27.36
CA ILE A 127 -11.44 2.20 -26.50
C ILE A 127 -11.86 1.77 -25.09
N TRP A 128 -11.05 2.12 -24.10
CA TRP A 128 -11.39 2.00 -22.69
C TRP A 128 -12.32 3.13 -22.27
N TYR A 129 -13.34 2.80 -21.50
CA TYR A 129 -14.28 3.74 -20.91
C TYR A 129 -14.19 3.61 -19.40
N ILE A 130 -14.02 4.74 -18.71
CA ILE A 130 -14.14 4.84 -17.26
C ILE A 130 -15.32 5.76 -16.97
N GLU A 131 -16.34 5.23 -16.31
CA GLU A 131 -17.48 5.99 -15.83
C GLU A 131 -17.34 6.12 -14.31
N VAL A 132 -17.17 7.35 -13.82
CA VAL A 132 -17.08 7.61 -12.38
C VAL A 132 -18.44 8.09 -11.89
N ASP A 133 -18.87 7.63 -10.72
CA ASP A 133 -20.12 8.11 -10.15
C ASP A 133 -20.02 9.58 -9.74
N ASP A 134 -21.01 10.40 -10.12
CA ASP A 134 -21.00 11.84 -9.88
C ASP A 134 -21.00 12.22 -8.39
N ARG A 135 -21.39 11.30 -7.50
CA ARG A 135 -21.35 11.51 -6.03
C ARG A 135 -19.93 11.70 -5.49
N TYR A 136 -18.90 11.32 -6.25
CA TYR A 136 -17.48 11.48 -5.86
C TYR A 136 -16.86 12.78 -6.36
N TYR A 137 -17.66 13.63 -7.00
CA TYR A 137 -17.27 14.96 -7.41
C TYR A 137 -16.56 15.74 -6.29
N GLY A 138 -15.37 16.27 -6.58
CA GLY A 138 -14.59 17.07 -5.65
C GLY A 138 -13.91 16.32 -4.49
N ASP A 139 -14.14 15.01 -4.32
CA ASP A 139 -13.46 14.18 -3.31
C ASP A 139 -12.21 13.52 -3.89
N ASP A 140 -11.11 14.28 -3.95
CA ASP A 140 -9.84 13.84 -4.55
C ASP A 140 -9.33 12.52 -4.00
N LEU A 141 -9.55 12.28 -2.71
CA LEU A 141 -8.99 11.12 -2.05
C LEU A 141 -9.71 9.85 -2.51
N ARG A 142 -11.04 9.92 -2.58
CA ARG A 142 -11.86 8.86 -3.15
C ARG A 142 -11.65 8.73 -4.64
N LEU A 143 -11.57 9.84 -5.39
CA LEU A 143 -11.26 9.84 -6.82
C LEU A 143 -9.91 9.20 -7.12
N MET A 144 -8.86 9.49 -6.35
CA MET A 144 -7.54 8.82 -6.50
C MET A 144 -7.67 7.31 -6.32
N THR A 145 -8.41 6.86 -5.31
CA THR A 145 -8.61 5.42 -5.05
C THR A 145 -9.37 4.76 -6.18
N ILE A 146 -10.46 5.40 -6.64
CA ILE A 146 -11.28 4.94 -7.75
C ILE A 146 -10.43 4.85 -9.03
N ILE A 147 -9.76 5.94 -9.42
CA ILE A 147 -8.95 5.94 -10.64
C ILE A 147 -7.77 4.96 -10.56
N ALA A 148 -7.12 4.80 -9.41
CA ALA A 148 -6.08 3.79 -9.23
C ALA A 148 -6.61 2.35 -9.38
N HIS A 149 -7.83 2.09 -8.91
CA HIS A 149 -8.56 0.83 -9.12
C HIS A 149 -8.90 0.64 -10.60
N GLU A 150 -9.60 1.58 -11.24
CA GLU A 150 -10.03 1.44 -12.64
C GLU A 150 -8.83 1.33 -13.61
N MET A 151 -7.75 2.06 -13.34
CA MET A 151 -6.52 1.92 -14.13
C MET A 151 -5.82 0.58 -13.90
N SER A 152 -6.03 -0.09 -12.75
CA SER A 152 -5.53 -1.46 -12.54
C SER A 152 -6.27 -2.46 -13.42
N HIS A 153 -7.58 -2.29 -13.64
CA HIS A 153 -8.33 -3.08 -14.64
C HIS A 153 -7.76 -2.85 -16.05
N VAL A 154 -7.42 -1.62 -16.41
CA VAL A 154 -6.77 -1.31 -17.70
C VAL A 154 -5.41 -2.00 -17.83
N VAL A 155 -4.59 -1.98 -16.77
CA VAL A 155 -3.28 -2.67 -16.73
C VAL A 155 -3.47 -4.18 -16.92
N LEU A 156 -4.37 -4.80 -16.15
CA LEU A 156 -4.67 -6.23 -16.23
C LEU A 156 -5.21 -6.62 -17.62
N GLY A 157 -6.18 -5.85 -18.14
CA GLY A 157 -6.78 -6.08 -19.45
C GLY A 157 -5.79 -5.91 -20.60
N SER A 158 -4.80 -5.01 -20.49
CA SER A 158 -3.72 -4.90 -21.48
C SER A 158 -2.85 -6.15 -21.59
N LYS A 159 -2.91 -7.04 -20.58
CA LYS A 159 -2.22 -8.33 -20.52
C LYS A 159 -3.16 -9.52 -20.66
N ASP A 160 -4.42 -9.28 -21.04
CA ASP A 160 -5.46 -10.30 -21.16
C ASP A 160 -5.66 -11.11 -19.86
N ILE A 161 -5.56 -10.42 -18.73
CA ILE A 161 -5.78 -11.03 -17.41
C ILE A 161 -7.15 -10.61 -16.89
N ASN A 162 -8.00 -11.61 -16.68
CA ASN A 162 -9.30 -11.48 -16.01
C ASN A 162 -9.55 -12.75 -15.18
N LEU A 163 -9.89 -12.60 -13.91
CA LEU A 163 -10.15 -13.73 -13.02
C LEU A 163 -11.65 -14.00 -12.83
N GLU A 164 -12.01 -15.27 -12.74
CA GLU A 164 -13.36 -15.68 -12.34
C GLU A 164 -13.38 -16.21 -10.89
N PRO A 165 -14.47 -15.96 -10.12
CA PRO A 165 -15.60 -15.07 -10.44
C PRO A 165 -15.20 -13.59 -10.41
N THR A 166 -16.07 -12.70 -10.91
CA THR A 166 -15.90 -11.23 -10.91
C THR A 166 -15.30 -10.69 -9.60
N LEU A 167 -15.79 -11.15 -8.44
CA LEU A 167 -15.26 -10.72 -7.14
C LEU A 167 -13.74 -10.92 -7.00
N ARG A 168 -13.19 -12.03 -7.50
CA ARG A 168 -11.74 -12.28 -7.46
C ARG A 168 -10.97 -11.38 -8.42
N ASN A 169 -11.59 -10.99 -9.54
CA ASN A 169 -11.00 -9.99 -10.41
C ASN A 169 -10.92 -8.63 -9.69
N GLU A 170 -12.00 -8.21 -9.04
CA GLU A 170 -12.03 -6.96 -8.29
C GLU A 170 -11.01 -6.93 -7.13
N GLU A 171 -10.87 -8.03 -6.38
CA GLU A 171 -9.84 -8.16 -5.35
C GLU A 171 -8.42 -8.13 -5.93
N LEU A 172 -8.20 -8.75 -7.09
CA LEU A 172 -6.91 -8.66 -7.79
C LEU A 172 -6.63 -7.23 -8.23
N THR A 173 -7.62 -6.52 -8.78
CA THR A 173 -7.51 -5.12 -9.19
C THR A 173 -7.11 -4.22 -8.03
N ASP A 174 -7.74 -4.38 -6.86
CA ASP A 174 -7.32 -3.71 -5.64
C ASP A 174 -5.88 -4.08 -5.24
N ALA A 175 -5.52 -5.36 -5.31
CA ALA A 175 -4.18 -5.81 -4.96
C ALA A 175 -3.11 -5.19 -5.89
N VAL A 176 -3.40 -5.06 -7.18
CA VAL A 176 -2.55 -4.37 -8.16
C VAL A 176 -2.38 -2.90 -7.76
N ALA A 177 -3.47 -2.20 -7.45
CA ALA A 177 -3.40 -0.80 -7.03
C ALA A 177 -2.59 -0.61 -5.74
N VAL A 178 -2.83 -1.45 -4.74
CA VAL A 178 -2.08 -1.46 -3.47
C VAL A 178 -0.59 -1.65 -3.72
N LEU A 179 -0.22 -2.67 -4.52
CA LEU A 179 1.16 -3.03 -4.81
C LEU A 179 1.86 -2.05 -5.76
N ALA A 180 1.12 -1.31 -6.58
CA ALA A 180 1.66 -0.22 -7.40
C ALA A 180 2.08 0.99 -6.55
N GLY A 181 1.57 1.11 -5.33
CA GLY A 181 1.96 2.17 -4.39
C GLY A 181 0.79 2.97 -3.82
N PHE A 182 -0.44 2.69 -4.23
CA PHE A 182 -1.63 3.38 -3.73
C PHE A 182 -2.16 2.80 -2.41
N GLY A 183 -1.50 1.79 -1.85
CA GLY A 183 -2.01 1.06 -0.67
C GLY A 183 -2.26 1.91 0.57
N LYS A 184 -1.48 2.97 0.80
CA LYS A 184 -1.72 3.89 1.93
C LYS A 184 -3.01 4.68 1.76
N ILE A 185 -3.28 5.12 0.53
CA ILE A 185 -4.48 5.87 0.15
C ILE A 185 -5.70 4.94 0.23
N PHE A 186 -5.62 3.72 -0.31
CA PHE A 186 -6.64 2.69 -0.15
C PHE A 186 -6.96 2.46 1.33
N HIS A 187 -5.93 2.21 2.15
CA HIS A 187 -6.12 2.03 3.58
C HIS A 187 -6.84 3.24 4.21
N GLU A 188 -6.43 4.48 3.93
CA GLU A 188 -7.11 5.67 4.47
C GLU A 188 -8.58 5.77 4.05
N VAL A 189 -8.86 5.53 2.77
CA VAL A 189 -10.22 5.61 2.20
C VAL A 189 -11.13 4.52 2.73
N CYS A 190 -10.67 3.26 2.77
CA CYS A 190 -11.43 2.13 3.31
C CYS A 190 -11.92 2.38 4.75
N PHE A 191 -11.20 3.20 5.52
CA PHE A 191 -11.55 3.52 6.92
C PHE A 191 -12.06 4.94 7.13
N SER A 192 -12.24 5.71 6.06
CA SER A 192 -12.80 7.06 6.17
C SER A 192 -14.29 6.98 6.52
N LYS A 193 -14.70 7.70 7.58
CA LYS A 193 -16.11 7.88 7.92
C LYS A 193 -16.67 9.00 7.07
N GLU A 194 -17.82 8.76 6.45
CA GLU A 194 -18.58 9.79 5.76
C GLU A 194 -19.65 10.30 6.74
N TYR A 195 -19.62 11.59 7.02
CA TYR A 195 -20.69 12.24 7.75
C TYR A 195 -21.72 12.66 6.70
N VAL A 196 -22.87 12.00 6.71
CA VAL A 196 -23.99 12.44 5.90
C VAL A 196 -24.77 13.44 6.76
N GLU A 197 -24.75 14.71 6.36
CA GLU A 197 -25.65 15.70 6.93
C GLU A 197 -27.08 15.30 6.57
N SER A 198 -27.79 14.79 7.57
CA SER A 198 -29.25 14.74 7.56
C SER A 198 -29.74 16.18 7.79
N GLY A 199 -30.91 16.55 7.25
CA GLY A 199 -31.42 17.93 7.24
C GLY A 199 -31.54 18.60 8.62
N PRO A 200 -32.01 19.85 8.70
CA PRO A 200 -31.96 20.71 9.89
C PRO A 200 -32.51 20.07 11.19
N ASP A 201 -33.39 19.08 11.07
CA ASP A 201 -34.11 18.44 12.17
C ASP A 201 -33.75 16.95 12.40
N ASP A 202 -32.76 16.40 11.69
CA ASP A 202 -32.44 14.96 11.71
C ASP A 202 -30.97 14.74 12.16
N PRO A 203 -30.66 13.85 13.12
CA PRO A 203 -29.30 13.61 13.55
C PRO A 203 -28.36 13.28 12.37
N THR A 204 -27.19 13.93 12.35
CA THR A 204 -26.10 13.64 11.41
C THR A 204 -25.83 12.13 11.38
N LEU A 205 -26.13 11.49 10.25
CA LEU A 205 -25.93 10.07 10.10
C LEU A 205 -24.48 9.81 9.71
N VAL A 206 -23.69 9.22 10.61
CA VAL A 206 -22.35 8.76 10.27
C VAL A 206 -22.49 7.44 9.51
N ARG A 207 -22.20 7.45 8.20
CA ARG A 207 -22.07 6.23 7.39
C ARG A 207 -20.60 5.91 7.15
N THR A 208 -20.20 4.69 7.45
CA THR A 208 -18.92 4.18 6.95
C THR A 208 -19.17 3.62 5.55
N ARG A 209 -18.71 4.31 4.50
CA ARG A 209 -18.63 3.72 3.16
C ARG A 209 -17.25 3.12 2.97
N THR A 210 -17.16 1.81 3.06
CA THR A 210 -15.97 1.05 2.64
C THR A 210 -15.90 1.08 1.11
N MET A 211 -14.77 1.48 0.54
CA MET A 211 -14.44 1.28 -0.88
C MET A 211 -13.38 0.20 -1.03
N GLY A 212 -13.36 -0.45 -2.19
CA GLY A 212 -12.53 -1.62 -2.43
C GLY A 212 -13.19 -2.93 -1.96
N TYR A 213 -12.65 -4.02 -2.48
CA TYR A 213 -13.05 -5.39 -2.29
C TYR A 213 -12.10 -6.16 -1.37
N LEU A 214 -10.86 -5.68 -1.21
CA LEU A 214 -9.94 -6.22 -0.21
C LEU A 214 -10.35 -5.82 1.21
N LYS A 215 -10.20 -6.76 2.14
CA LYS A 215 -10.35 -6.46 3.57
C LYS A 215 -9.16 -5.65 4.07
N ARG A 216 -9.34 -5.05 5.24
CA ARG A 216 -8.28 -4.31 5.94
C ARG A 216 -6.99 -5.11 6.05
N GLU A 217 -7.13 -6.34 6.53
CA GLU A 217 -6.00 -7.22 6.84
C GLU A 217 -5.25 -7.56 5.55
N ASP A 218 -5.99 -7.73 4.45
CA ASP A 218 -5.42 -8.01 3.14
C ASP A 218 -4.58 -6.83 2.63
N ILE A 219 -5.08 -5.59 2.76
CA ILE A 219 -4.36 -4.37 2.39
C ILE A 219 -3.10 -4.22 3.27
N GLU A 220 -3.21 -4.41 4.58
CA GLU A 220 -2.08 -4.34 5.51
C GLU A 220 -1.01 -5.41 5.19
N PHE A 221 -1.43 -6.62 4.83
CA PHE A 221 -0.53 -7.69 4.38
C PHE A 221 0.21 -7.29 3.11
N LEU A 222 -0.48 -6.80 2.08
CA LEU A 222 0.14 -6.40 0.81
C LEU A 222 1.08 -5.19 0.98
N LEU A 223 0.71 -4.23 1.83
CA LEU A 223 1.59 -3.12 2.21
C LEU A 223 2.87 -3.61 2.88
N ALA A 224 2.78 -4.59 3.79
CA ALA A 224 3.94 -5.18 4.43
C ALA A 224 4.84 -5.93 3.42
N VAL A 225 4.24 -6.67 2.48
CA VAL A 225 4.97 -7.32 1.39
C VAL A 225 5.73 -6.29 0.55
N LYS A 226 5.07 -5.23 0.07
CA LYS A 226 5.71 -4.16 -0.71
C LYS A 226 6.84 -3.50 0.08
N ALA A 227 6.60 -3.13 1.35
CA ALA A 227 7.61 -2.50 2.20
C ALA A 227 8.86 -3.38 2.37
N ASN A 228 8.69 -4.70 2.52
CA ASN A 228 9.81 -5.62 2.62
C ASN A 228 10.62 -5.72 1.32
N ILE A 229 9.94 -5.70 0.16
CA ILE A 229 10.59 -5.70 -1.16
C ILE A 229 11.37 -4.40 -1.37
N THR A 230 10.74 -3.24 -1.15
CA THR A 230 11.37 -1.92 -1.32
C THR A 230 12.59 -1.75 -0.42
N ALA A 231 12.54 -2.29 0.81
CA ALA A 231 13.64 -2.16 1.76
C ALA A 231 14.81 -3.12 1.52
N GLY A 232 14.63 -4.16 0.68
CA GLY A 232 15.69 -5.14 0.37
C GLY A 232 16.19 -5.95 1.57
N TYR A 233 15.43 -5.97 2.69
CA TYR A 233 15.86 -6.52 3.99
C TYR A 233 16.37 -7.96 3.93
N SER A 234 15.84 -8.74 3.00
CA SER A 234 16.13 -10.16 2.86
C SER A 234 17.52 -10.46 2.28
N THR A 235 18.09 -9.51 1.54
CA THR A 235 19.45 -9.61 0.97
C THR A 235 20.53 -9.29 2.02
N GLU A 236 20.16 -8.53 3.05
CA GLU A 236 21.05 -8.05 4.11
C GLU A 236 21.05 -8.98 5.35
N ARG A 237 19.97 -9.73 5.57
CA ARG A 237 19.80 -10.61 6.74
C ARG A 237 20.03 -12.08 6.41
N TRP A 238 20.53 -12.80 7.41
CA TRP A 238 20.72 -14.25 7.35
C TRP A 238 19.53 -14.97 8.00
N SER A 239 19.02 -15.99 7.32
CA SER A 239 18.12 -16.97 7.91
C SER A 239 18.88 -18.26 8.16
N SER A 240 18.88 -18.73 9.41
CA SER A 240 19.38 -20.07 9.76
C SER A 240 18.20 -21.05 9.73
N ILE A 241 18.30 -22.10 8.91
CA ILE A 241 17.29 -23.18 8.86
C ILE A 241 17.87 -24.38 9.57
N ARG A 242 17.08 -25.04 10.42
CA ARG A 242 17.55 -26.26 11.07
C ARG A 242 17.52 -27.44 10.09
N PRO A 243 18.44 -28.40 10.21
CA PRO A 243 18.47 -29.57 9.33
C PRO A 243 17.21 -30.47 9.39
N ASP A 244 16.42 -30.37 10.46
CA ASP A 244 15.17 -31.12 10.70
C ASP A 244 13.93 -30.43 10.13
N ASP A 245 14.00 -29.12 9.84
CA ASP A 245 13.00 -28.45 9.03
C ASP A 245 13.08 -29.04 7.63
N SER A 246 11.92 -29.43 7.06
CA SER A 246 11.67 -30.19 5.81
C SER A 246 12.33 -29.68 4.50
N GLY A 247 13.45 -28.96 4.55
CA GLY A 247 14.06 -28.25 3.45
C GLY A 247 13.22 -27.07 3.00
N ASN A 248 12.34 -26.54 3.85
CA ASN A 248 11.46 -25.42 3.51
C ASN A 248 11.70 -24.25 4.45
N MET A 249 11.77 -23.04 3.90
CA MET A 249 11.73 -21.79 4.66
C MET A 249 10.62 -20.87 4.15
N ALA A 250 10.19 -19.92 4.96
CA ALA A 250 9.33 -18.84 4.49
C ALA A 250 10.18 -17.70 3.91
N CYS A 251 9.73 -17.14 2.79
CA CYS A 251 10.29 -15.91 2.25
C CYS A 251 10.09 -14.74 3.23
N PHE A 252 11.13 -13.95 3.49
CA PHE A 252 11.02 -12.75 4.34
C PHE A 252 10.04 -11.73 3.76
N ALA A 253 10.04 -11.55 2.44
CA ALA A 253 9.20 -10.54 1.79
C ALA A 253 7.73 -10.94 1.70
N CYS A 254 7.42 -12.14 1.19
CA CYS A 254 6.03 -12.56 0.92
C CYS A 254 5.57 -13.80 1.70
N SER A 255 6.44 -14.39 2.53
CA SER A 255 6.21 -15.62 3.28
C SER A 255 5.77 -16.82 2.46
N ALA A 256 6.02 -16.82 1.16
CA ALA A 256 5.93 -18.03 0.35
C ALA A 256 6.93 -19.08 0.84
N ALA A 257 6.53 -20.35 0.81
CA ALA A 257 7.44 -21.44 1.07
C ALA A 257 8.51 -21.51 -0.04
N ILE A 258 9.76 -21.62 0.37
CA ILE A 258 10.93 -21.75 -0.49
C ILE A 258 11.59 -23.06 -0.14
N LYS A 259 11.73 -23.93 -1.15
CA LYS A 259 12.49 -25.16 -1.01
C LYS A 259 13.97 -24.87 -1.08
N VAL A 260 14.71 -25.32 -0.09
CA VAL A 260 16.16 -25.20 0.05
C VAL A 260 16.77 -26.61 0.03
N PRO A 261 17.89 -26.83 -0.67
CA PRO A 261 18.55 -28.13 -0.69
C PRO A 261 18.91 -28.60 0.73
N ALA A 262 18.68 -29.88 1.03
CA ALA A 262 19.01 -30.52 2.31
C ALA A 262 20.52 -30.83 2.44
N HIS A 263 21.37 -29.89 2.07
CA HIS A 263 22.81 -30.01 2.15
C HIS A 263 23.34 -28.86 3.02
N GLN A 264 24.31 -29.16 3.89
CA GLN A 264 24.94 -28.13 4.72
C GLN A 264 25.63 -27.08 3.84
N GLY A 265 25.46 -25.81 4.16
CA GLY A 265 26.08 -24.74 3.38
C GLY A 265 25.38 -23.39 3.49
N THR A 266 25.90 -22.44 2.74
CA THR A 266 25.30 -21.12 2.56
C THR A 266 24.73 -21.01 1.15
N TYR A 267 23.49 -20.56 1.04
CA TYR A 267 22.79 -20.41 -0.22
C TYR A 267 22.28 -18.98 -0.40
N ARG A 268 22.24 -18.54 -1.66
CA ARG A 268 21.39 -17.44 -2.09
C ARG A 268 20.18 -18.05 -2.75
N VAL A 269 19.01 -17.90 -2.14
CA VAL A 269 17.78 -18.51 -2.64
C VAL A 269 16.84 -17.42 -3.12
N LYS A 270 16.41 -17.53 -4.38
CA LYS A 270 15.45 -16.61 -4.98
C LYS A 270 14.04 -17.13 -4.72
N CYS A 271 13.17 -16.29 -4.18
CA CYS A 271 11.75 -16.61 -4.05
C CYS A 271 11.10 -16.65 -5.43
N SER A 272 10.41 -17.74 -5.78
CA SER A 272 9.68 -17.85 -7.03
C SER A 272 8.49 -16.88 -7.12
N ILE A 273 7.92 -16.49 -5.97
CA ILE A 273 6.75 -15.62 -5.89
C ILE A 273 7.16 -14.14 -6.03
N CYS A 274 8.01 -13.62 -5.12
CA CYS A 274 8.39 -12.20 -5.13
C CYS A 274 9.73 -11.88 -5.79
N GLY A 275 10.47 -12.88 -6.25
CA GLY A 275 11.76 -12.67 -6.91
C GLY A 275 12.88 -12.24 -5.95
N ASP A 276 12.55 -12.03 -4.68
CA ASP A 276 13.45 -11.57 -3.65
C ASP A 276 14.54 -12.61 -3.33
N ILE A 277 15.76 -12.14 -3.09
CA ILE A 277 16.94 -13.01 -2.92
C ILE A 277 17.36 -13.02 -1.45
N GLN A 278 17.29 -14.19 -0.84
CA GLN A 278 17.61 -14.39 0.57
C GLN A 278 18.93 -15.12 0.77
N ARG A 279 19.67 -14.73 1.80
CA ARG A 279 20.85 -15.45 2.26
C ARG A 279 20.47 -16.43 3.37
N VAL A 280 20.77 -17.69 3.12
CA VAL A 280 20.33 -18.80 3.98
C VAL A 280 21.54 -19.62 4.38
N ARG A 281 21.64 -19.95 5.66
CA ARG A 281 22.62 -20.92 6.17
C ARG A 281 21.88 -22.18 6.63
N PHE A 282 22.26 -23.31 6.05
CA PHE A 282 21.78 -24.64 6.41
C PHE A 282 22.87 -25.38 7.20
N GLY A 283 22.66 -25.63 8.48
CA GLY A 283 23.68 -26.21 9.37
C GLY A 283 23.29 -26.14 10.86
N PRO A 284 24.10 -26.73 11.76
CA PRO A 284 23.84 -26.67 13.19
C PRO A 284 23.81 -25.22 13.68
N ILE A 285 22.74 -24.84 14.40
CA ILE A 285 22.65 -23.52 15.04
C ILE A 285 23.70 -23.49 16.14
N TYR A 286 24.71 -22.62 16.02
CA TYR A 286 25.68 -22.43 17.09
C TYR A 286 25.01 -21.72 18.27
N ALA A 287 25.28 -22.19 19.49
CA ALA A 287 24.77 -21.62 20.73
C ALA A 287 25.23 -20.14 20.85
N GLY A 288 24.33 -19.22 20.49
CA GLY A 288 24.59 -17.79 20.36
C GLY A 288 23.75 -17.11 19.28
N GLU A 289 23.38 -17.83 18.21
CA GLU A 289 22.56 -17.33 17.10
C GLU A 289 21.04 -17.55 17.30
N SER A 290 20.65 -18.26 18.36
CA SER A 290 19.26 -18.66 18.65
C SER A 290 18.29 -17.53 19.01
N LYS A 291 18.76 -16.28 19.17
CA LYS A 291 17.90 -15.12 19.48
C LYS A 291 17.13 -14.53 18.29
N LEU A 292 17.42 -14.96 17.05
CA LEU A 292 16.78 -14.42 15.84
C LEU A 292 15.79 -15.39 15.15
N LEU A 293 15.61 -16.60 15.69
CA LEU A 293 14.60 -17.55 15.24
C LEU A 293 13.23 -17.18 15.83
N LEU A 294 12.68 -16.05 15.38
CA LEU A 294 11.25 -15.81 15.50
C LEU A 294 10.58 -16.63 14.41
N SER A 295 9.58 -17.42 14.81
CA SER A 295 8.72 -18.17 13.90
C SER A 295 8.26 -17.27 12.74
N ALA A 296 8.18 -17.82 11.53
CA ALA A 296 7.74 -17.13 10.32
C ALA A 296 6.38 -16.41 10.48
N GLU A 297 5.60 -16.78 11.50
CA GLU A 297 4.33 -16.17 11.86
C GLU A 297 4.48 -14.85 12.64
N ASN A 298 5.55 -14.65 13.40
CA ASN A 298 5.78 -13.45 14.24
C ASN A 298 6.53 -12.32 13.52
N MET A 299 7.03 -12.52 12.30
CA MET A 299 7.85 -11.53 11.59
C MET A 299 7.05 -10.44 10.87
N PHE A 300 5.75 -10.64 10.63
CA PHE A 300 4.89 -9.67 9.94
C PHE A 300 4.58 -8.41 10.78
N MET A 301 4.81 -8.43 12.09
CA MET A 301 4.44 -7.32 13.00
C MET A 301 5.47 -6.19 13.09
N GLN A 302 6.64 -6.32 12.45
CA GLN A 302 7.77 -5.41 12.67
C GLN A 302 8.03 -4.31 11.61
N PRO A 303 7.56 -4.35 10.34
CA PRO A 303 7.94 -3.30 9.37
C PRO A 303 7.24 -1.94 9.57
N ILE A 304 6.03 -1.91 10.16
CA ILE A 304 5.24 -0.68 10.25
C ILE A 304 5.87 0.34 11.22
N LEU A 305 6.66 -0.11 12.20
CA LEU A 305 7.23 0.75 13.24
C LEU A 305 8.51 1.51 12.85
N ARG A 306 9.01 1.40 11.61
CA ARG A 306 10.22 2.14 11.16
C ARG A 306 9.99 3.17 10.07
N LEU A 307 8.75 3.39 9.64
CA LEU A 307 8.36 4.52 8.79
C LEU A 307 7.98 5.74 9.64
N GLY A 308 8.81 6.04 10.65
CA GLY A 308 8.91 7.38 11.20
C GLY A 308 9.89 8.13 10.32
N ASP A 309 9.45 9.26 9.79
CA ASP A 309 10.23 10.17 8.96
C ASP A 309 11.70 10.22 9.37
N ARG A 310 12.60 9.98 8.42
CA ARG A 310 13.97 10.49 8.54
C ARG A 310 13.88 12.01 8.48
N LEU A 311 13.51 12.62 9.61
CA LEU A 311 13.78 14.01 9.91
C LEU A 311 15.30 14.16 9.84
N ARG A 312 15.80 14.61 8.68
CA ARG A 312 17.13 15.18 8.60
C ARG A 312 17.10 16.43 9.47
N PRO A 313 18.04 16.63 10.41
CA PRO A 313 18.13 17.90 11.10
C PRO A 313 18.39 18.98 10.04
N VAL A 314 17.48 19.95 9.97
CA VAL A 314 17.66 21.19 9.23
C VAL A 314 18.94 21.82 9.77
N LYS A 315 19.98 21.94 8.93
CA LYS A 315 21.12 22.80 9.22
C LYS A 315 20.56 24.20 9.46
N LYS A 316 20.68 24.71 10.68
CA LYS A 316 20.36 26.10 11.01
C LYS A 316 21.08 26.99 9.99
N ALA A 317 20.31 27.78 9.24
CA ALA A 317 20.83 28.89 8.48
C ALA A 317 21.57 29.82 9.46
N SER A 318 22.85 30.03 9.19
CA SER A 318 23.66 31.04 9.88
C SER A 318 23.07 32.42 9.59
N VAL A 319 22.54 33.06 10.63
CA VAL A 319 22.15 34.48 10.61
C VAL A 319 23.39 35.32 10.29
N PRO A 320 23.36 36.20 9.27
CA PRO A 320 24.44 37.15 9.06
C PRO A 320 24.53 38.12 10.25
N ARG A 321 25.71 38.25 10.83
CA ARG A 321 26.03 39.30 11.81
C ARG A 321 25.81 40.66 11.15
N SER A 322 24.94 41.47 11.75
CA SER A 322 24.86 42.90 11.46
C SER A 322 26.20 43.55 11.84
N ASN A 323 26.89 44.13 10.86
CA ASN A 323 27.96 45.06 11.14
C ASN A 323 27.36 46.33 11.76
N LYS A 324 27.76 46.62 13.00
CA LYS A 324 27.83 47.99 13.51
C LYS A 324 29.00 48.66 12.79
N SER A 325 28.80 49.84 12.19
CA SER A 325 29.19 51.18 12.69
C SER A 325 29.23 52.12 11.47
N PRO A 326 29.23 53.47 11.58
CA PRO A 326 29.64 54.31 12.71
C PRO A 326 28.55 54.58 13.75
#